data_AF-A0A3R7YKI5-F1
#
_entry.id   AF-A0A3R7YKI5-F1
#
_cell.length_a   1.000
_cell.length_b   1.000
_cell.length_c   1.000
_cell.angle_alpha   90.00
_cell.angle_beta   90.00
_cell.angle_gamma   90.00
#
_symmetry.space_group_name_H-M   'P 1'
#
loop_
_entity.id
_entity.type
_entity.pdbx_description
1 polymer ?
#
loop_
_entity_poly.entity_id
_entity_poly.type
_entity_poly.pdbx_seq_one_letter_code
_entity_poly.pdbx_strand_id
1 'polypeptide(L)'
;MKSIAYFAAAVLLLGSAVPASADDFHEINDVDDFNEANDLDDFHEVNDLDDLNEVNAWRFYSAQDYPLSEGNSNLFGNVKTHSSNDDLDEVNDLDDFNDLDEVNDLDDLNEVNDLDDFNKVNAWRFYSAQDYPLSESNSNLFANVKTHSSNDWWQYNIHTRQLQSRSNLNNCLDAYLKDGKYWVHTWPCRSTNGNQKWHVDFADHRIKHDTHPNVCLDADPTDPQRKVQVWECHPHDVNKNQYWSLNEETIHFKRNDLYLTNTEHGNTGDISFEWLLPEDTGDWNQDRDQEWDYNRDFHQVRSDDDDYCLDAYNGRVRTSRCSHTDENQKWQYDVYTNQLRHLTHNRSCLELNYEAGAQPHL
;
A
#
# COMPACT_ATOMS: atom_id res chain seq x y z
N MET A 1 -11.61 -46.52 47.64
CA MET A 1 -10.73 -47.27 48.56
C MET A 1 -9.68 -47.94 47.70
N LYS A 2 -8.39 -47.55 47.77
CA LYS A 2 -7.32 -48.19 48.56
C LYS A 2 -7.20 -49.72 48.26
N SER A 3 -6.04 -50.33 47.95
CA SER A 3 -4.64 -49.86 47.87
C SER A 3 -3.67 -51.00 47.45
N ILE A 4 -2.44 -50.65 46.98
CA ILE A 4 -1.14 -51.38 47.18
C ILE A 4 -0.85 -52.73 46.43
N ALA A 5 -0.10 -52.64 45.32
CA ALA A 5 1.33 -53.01 45.08
C ALA A 5 2.01 -54.39 45.44
N TYR A 6 3.03 -54.70 44.60
CA TYR A 6 4.24 -55.59 44.73
C TYR A 6 4.13 -57.13 44.81
N PHE A 7 4.84 -57.88 43.93
CA PHE A 7 6.21 -58.44 44.14
C PHE A 7 6.68 -59.37 42.97
N ALA A 8 7.98 -59.72 42.92
CA ALA A 8 8.63 -60.54 41.88
C ALA A 8 9.40 -61.78 42.43
N ALA A 9 9.60 -62.81 41.59
CA ALA A 9 10.59 -63.92 41.67
C ALA A 9 10.52 -64.73 40.33
N ALA A 10 11.54 -65.22 39.61
CA ALA A 10 12.92 -65.72 39.83
C ALA A 10 13.04 -67.26 39.60
N VAL A 11 14.28 -67.81 39.47
CA VAL A 11 14.71 -69.26 39.31
C VAL A 11 14.99 -69.69 37.84
N LEU A 12 16.25 -69.79 37.32
CA LEU A 12 17.37 -70.79 37.49
C LEU A 12 17.23 -72.05 36.56
N LEU A 13 18.24 -72.79 36.03
CA LEU A 13 19.69 -72.99 36.28
C LEU A 13 20.53 -73.27 34.99
N LEU A 14 21.84 -72.95 35.06
CA LEU A 14 23.07 -73.75 34.74
C LEU A 14 22.89 -75.18 34.15
N GLY A 15 23.67 -75.78 33.23
CA GLY A 15 24.99 -75.55 32.58
C GLY A 15 25.38 -76.86 31.80
N SER A 16 26.58 -77.16 31.29
CA SER A 16 27.88 -76.46 31.07
C SER A 16 28.87 -77.36 30.25
N ALA A 17 30.10 -76.87 29.96
CA ALA A 17 31.33 -77.56 29.50
C ALA A 17 31.59 -77.88 27.99
N VAL A 18 32.86 -77.60 27.60
CA VAL A 18 33.60 -77.60 26.31
C VAL A 18 35.04 -78.08 26.70
N PRO A 19 35.91 -78.78 25.90
CA PRO A 19 36.53 -78.17 24.70
C PRO A 19 37.28 -79.02 23.60
N ALA A 20 37.61 -78.28 22.53
CA ALA A 20 38.89 -78.22 21.77
C ALA A 20 39.23 -79.11 20.54
N SER A 21 39.70 -78.38 19.52
CA SER A 21 40.59 -78.68 18.37
C SER A 21 39.94 -79.11 17.03
N ALA A 22 40.34 -78.58 15.86
CA ALA A 22 41.19 -77.41 15.52
C ALA A 22 40.92 -76.94 14.06
N ASP A 23 41.66 -75.90 13.63
CA ASP A 23 41.97 -75.51 12.24
C ASP A 23 40.92 -74.73 11.39
N ASP A 24 41.14 -73.41 11.34
CA ASP A 24 41.65 -72.68 10.14
C ASP A 24 40.83 -71.56 9.44
N PHE A 25 41.56 -70.44 9.26
CA PHE A 25 41.40 -69.31 8.31
C PHE A 25 40.34 -68.19 8.48
N HIS A 26 40.80 -67.16 9.21
CA HIS A 26 40.82 -65.73 8.83
C HIS A 26 39.53 -64.89 8.77
N GLU A 27 39.32 -64.18 9.87
CA GLU A 27 38.81 -62.79 9.89
C GLU A 27 39.84 -61.80 9.28
N ILE A 28 39.36 -60.63 8.87
CA ILE A 28 40.14 -59.39 8.80
C ILE A 28 39.47 -58.36 9.72
N ASN A 29 40.13 -58.17 10.87
CA ASN A 29 40.14 -57.06 11.82
C ASN A 29 39.33 -55.79 11.48
N ASP A 30 38.41 -55.44 12.39
CA ASP A 30 38.50 -54.30 13.33
C ASP A 30 39.41 -53.11 12.96
N VAL A 31 38.89 -51.89 13.13
CA VAL A 31 39.31 -50.96 14.21
C VAL A 31 38.08 -50.15 14.67
N ASP A 32 37.85 -50.11 15.98
CA ASP A 32 36.85 -49.27 16.65
C ASP A 32 37.23 -47.78 16.66
N ASP A 33 36.23 -46.89 16.61
CA ASP A 33 36.18 -45.68 17.45
C ASP A 33 34.78 -45.05 17.37
N PHE A 34 33.86 -45.52 18.22
CA PHE A 34 32.59 -44.84 18.52
C PHE A 34 32.51 -44.60 20.03
N ASN A 35 32.62 -43.34 20.44
CA ASN A 35 32.25 -42.90 21.78
C ASN A 35 31.25 -41.74 21.70
N GLU A 36 30.16 -41.94 22.41
CA GLU A 36 29.00 -41.08 22.62
C GLU A 36 29.30 -39.57 22.73
N ALA A 37 28.55 -38.77 21.97
CA ALA A 37 28.14 -37.43 22.36
C ALA A 37 26.83 -37.04 21.67
N ASN A 38 25.71 -37.50 22.27
CA ASN A 38 24.35 -36.98 22.18
C ASN A 38 23.65 -36.95 20.80
N ASP A 39 22.76 -37.92 20.60
CA ASP A 39 21.50 -37.70 19.87
C ASP A 39 20.70 -36.53 20.48
N LEU A 40 20.04 -35.74 19.63
CA LEU A 40 18.67 -35.26 19.85
C LEU A 40 18.09 -34.69 18.55
N ASP A 41 16.98 -35.33 18.14
CA ASP A 41 15.92 -34.90 17.23
C ASP A 41 16.21 -34.64 15.74
N ASP A 42 15.83 -35.64 14.94
CA ASP A 42 15.22 -35.45 13.62
C ASP A 42 13.99 -34.54 13.74
N PHE A 43 14.16 -33.22 13.58
CA PHE A 43 13.06 -32.32 13.22
C PHE A 43 13.20 -31.92 11.75
N HIS A 44 12.23 -32.35 10.95
CA HIS A 44 12.06 -31.90 9.57
C HIS A 44 11.68 -30.41 9.53
N GLU A 45 12.13 -29.71 8.49
CA GLU A 45 11.57 -28.45 7.97
C GLU A 45 11.40 -27.30 8.97
N VAL A 46 12.48 -26.55 9.21
CA VAL A 46 12.41 -25.10 9.44
C VAL A 46 13.68 -24.41 8.93
N ASN A 47 13.61 -23.83 7.75
CA ASN A 47 14.57 -22.83 7.24
C ASN A 47 13.93 -21.83 6.25
N ASP A 48 12.60 -21.81 6.15
CA ASP A 48 11.84 -20.83 5.37
C ASP A 48 11.38 -19.70 6.33
N LEU A 49 12.34 -18.88 6.75
CA LEU A 49 12.11 -17.66 7.55
C LEU A 49 12.37 -16.37 6.76
N ASP A 50 12.52 -16.47 5.43
CA ASP A 50 12.52 -15.31 4.52
C ASP A 50 11.08 -14.91 4.08
N ASP A 51 10.10 -15.80 4.24
CA ASP A 51 8.69 -15.58 3.80
C ASP A 51 7.87 -14.65 4.73
N LEU A 52 8.42 -14.19 5.85
CA LEU A 52 7.71 -13.29 6.78
C LEU A 52 7.83 -11.79 6.44
N ASN A 53 8.55 -11.43 5.37
CA ASN A 53 8.52 -10.06 4.81
C ASN A 53 7.40 -9.85 3.76
N GLU A 54 6.66 -10.88 3.34
CA GLU A 54 5.65 -10.78 2.26
C GLU A 54 4.28 -10.19 2.68
N VAL A 55 4.10 -9.71 3.90
CA VAL A 55 2.78 -9.27 4.40
C VAL A 55 2.42 -7.81 4.01
N ASN A 56 3.37 -7.03 3.45
CA ASN A 56 3.19 -5.60 3.18
C ASN A 56 2.64 -5.21 1.78
N ALA A 57 2.31 -6.17 0.90
CA ALA A 57 1.92 -5.87 -0.49
C ALA A 57 0.51 -6.37 -0.89
N TRP A 58 -0.54 -6.03 -0.14
CA TRP A 58 -1.93 -6.25 -0.57
C TRP A 58 -2.33 -5.28 -1.70
N ARG A 59 -1.94 -5.62 -2.94
CA ARG A 59 -2.25 -4.89 -4.17
C ARG A 59 -3.72 -5.01 -4.56
N PHE A 60 -4.50 -3.94 -4.40
CA PHE A 60 -5.89 -3.87 -4.86
C PHE A 60 -5.99 -3.36 -6.30
N TYR A 61 -6.14 -4.29 -7.26
CA TYR A 61 -6.52 -3.94 -8.63
C TYR A 61 -7.96 -3.41 -8.68
N SER A 62 -8.16 -2.08 -8.77
CA SER A 62 -9.48 -1.49 -9.07
C SER A 62 -9.81 -1.57 -10.56
N ALA A 63 -9.64 -2.75 -11.17
CA ALA A 63 -9.98 -3.00 -12.55
C ALA A 63 -11.50 -3.18 -12.72
N GLN A 64 -12.15 -2.18 -13.31
CA GLN A 64 -13.34 -2.43 -14.14
C GLN A 64 -13.05 -1.88 -15.53
N ASP A 65 -13.19 -2.75 -16.54
CA ASP A 65 -12.83 -2.49 -17.92
C ASP A 65 -13.52 -1.26 -18.49
N TYR A 66 -12.74 -0.23 -18.83
CA TYR A 66 -13.17 0.83 -19.74
C TYR A 66 -12.10 1.05 -20.83
N PRO A 67 -12.48 0.98 -22.12
CA PRO A 67 -11.53 1.14 -23.21
C PRO A 67 -10.98 2.56 -23.27
N LEU A 68 -9.67 2.66 -23.53
CA LEU A 68 -8.93 3.90 -23.74
C LEU A 68 -9.72 4.86 -24.66
N SER A 69 -10.20 5.98 -24.09
CA SER A 69 -10.70 7.08 -24.91
C SER A 69 -9.52 7.89 -25.41
N GLU A 70 -9.14 7.68 -26.68
CA GLU A 70 -8.22 8.55 -27.41
C GLU A 70 -8.78 9.99 -27.38
N GLY A 71 -8.23 10.85 -26.51
CA GLY A 71 -8.84 12.18 -26.31
C GLY A 71 -8.08 13.20 -25.47
N ASN A 72 -7.11 12.79 -24.62
CA ASN A 72 -6.29 13.74 -23.88
C ASN A 72 -4.86 13.24 -23.69
N SER A 73 -3.89 14.06 -24.07
CA SER A 73 -2.45 13.82 -23.94
C SER A 73 -1.98 14.12 -22.51
N ASN A 74 -2.52 13.39 -21.53
CA ASN A 74 -2.24 13.59 -20.11
C ASN A 74 -1.24 12.57 -19.58
N LEU A 75 -0.56 12.97 -18.49
CA LEU A 75 0.60 12.31 -17.91
C LEU A 75 0.32 10.88 -17.38
N PHE A 76 -0.94 10.56 -17.08
CA PHE A 76 -1.33 9.38 -16.32
C PHE A 76 -1.86 8.26 -17.21
N GLY A 77 -1.08 7.18 -17.33
CA GLY A 77 -1.58 5.85 -17.66
C GLY A 77 -1.69 5.02 -16.38
N ASN A 78 -2.79 4.28 -16.25
CA ASN A 78 -3.07 3.28 -15.20
C ASN A 78 -2.70 3.71 -13.75
N VAL A 79 -3.66 4.29 -13.02
CA VAL A 79 -3.50 4.58 -11.58
C VAL A 79 -3.78 3.30 -10.77
N LYS A 80 -2.79 2.81 -10.00
CA LYS A 80 -3.03 1.84 -8.90
C LYS A 80 -3.12 2.62 -7.58
N THR A 81 -3.77 2.06 -6.56
CA THR A 81 -4.09 2.78 -5.30
C THR A 81 -3.72 1.98 -4.06
N HIS A 82 -2.84 2.51 -3.21
CA HIS A 82 -2.32 1.83 -2.01
C HIS A 82 -2.90 2.43 -0.73
N SER A 83 -3.60 1.61 0.06
CA SER A 83 -4.23 2.09 1.30
C SER A 83 -3.20 2.20 2.43
N SER A 84 -2.73 3.41 2.72
CA SER A 84 -1.92 3.68 3.90
C SER A 84 -2.70 3.36 5.19
N ASN A 85 -2.10 2.53 6.04
CA ASN A 85 -2.53 2.28 7.43
C ASN A 85 -1.55 2.94 8.43
N ASP A 86 -0.68 3.84 7.96
CA ASP A 86 0.57 4.22 8.63
C ASP A 86 0.40 5.27 9.76
N ASP A 87 -0.78 5.34 10.37
CA ASP A 87 -1.07 6.16 11.57
C ASP A 87 -1.05 5.29 12.86
N LEU A 88 -0.23 4.22 12.91
CA LEU A 88 -0.09 3.30 14.07
C LEU A 88 1.34 3.14 14.62
N ASP A 89 2.28 4.02 14.27
CA ASP A 89 3.66 4.05 14.78
C ASP A 89 3.77 4.58 16.25
N GLU A 90 3.00 4.01 17.18
CA GLU A 90 3.12 4.29 18.62
C GLU A 90 2.94 3.05 19.53
N VAL A 91 3.35 1.85 19.08
CA VAL A 91 3.33 0.61 19.91
C VAL A 91 4.60 -0.26 19.75
N ASN A 92 5.79 0.34 19.74
CA ASN A 92 7.08 -0.39 19.83
C ASN A 92 7.63 -0.42 21.28
N ASP A 93 6.78 -0.80 22.25
CA ASP A 93 7.12 -0.95 23.67
C ASP A 93 6.47 -2.25 24.25
N LEU A 94 6.74 -3.40 23.62
CA LEU A 94 6.41 -4.74 24.17
C LEU A 94 7.54 -5.76 23.95
N ASP A 95 8.75 -5.41 24.41
CA ASP A 95 9.74 -6.41 24.85
C ASP A 95 9.22 -7.08 26.13
N ASP A 96 8.41 -8.14 26.01
CA ASP A 96 8.28 -9.28 26.94
C ASP A 96 7.02 -10.10 26.63
N PHE A 97 7.14 -11.22 25.91
CA PHE A 97 6.36 -12.46 26.15
C PHE A 97 7.08 -13.68 25.55
N ASN A 98 8.13 -14.13 26.25
CA ASN A 98 8.43 -15.57 26.27
C ASN A 98 7.47 -16.20 27.29
N ASP A 99 6.49 -16.99 26.83
CA ASP A 99 6.03 -18.21 27.49
C ASP A 99 5.07 -18.96 26.54
N LEU A 100 5.40 -20.24 26.29
CA LEU A 100 4.65 -21.16 25.43
C LEU A 100 3.62 -21.99 26.24
N ASP A 101 2.85 -22.79 25.50
CA ASP A 101 2.03 -23.94 25.97
C ASP A 101 0.66 -23.68 26.62
N GLU A 102 -0.38 -23.49 25.79
CA GLU A 102 -1.65 -24.22 25.95
C GLU A 102 -2.48 -24.20 24.64
N VAL A 103 -2.29 -25.21 23.76
CA VAL A 103 -3.09 -25.36 22.53
C VAL A 103 -4.07 -26.53 22.68
N ASN A 104 -5.28 -26.25 23.17
CA ASN A 104 -6.38 -27.23 23.25
C ASN A 104 -7.77 -26.56 23.39
N ASP A 105 -8.13 -25.63 22.50
CA ASP A 105 -9.52 -25.19 22.32
C ASP A 105 -9.89 -25.15 20.81
N LEU A 106 -10.20 -26.34 20.26
CA LEU A 106 -10.71 -26.52 18.89
C LEU A 106 -12.21 -26.17 18.76
N ASP A 107 -12.64 -25.08 19.42
CA ASP A 107 -14.03 -24.58 19.40
C ASP A 107 -14.17 -23.20 18.68
N ASP A 108 -13.07 -22.56 18.30
CA ASP A 108 -13.07 -21.27 17.57
C ASP A 108 -13.44 -21.37 16.08
N LEU A 109 -13.81 -22.55 15.58
CA LEU A 109 -14.36 -22.73 14.22
C LEU A 109 -15.78 -22.14 14.01
N ASN A 110 -16.20 -21.23 14.89
CA ASN A 110 -17.32 -20.31 14.69
C ASN A 110 -16.89 -18.85 14.40
N GLU A 111 -15.59 -18.54 14.27
CA GLU A 111 -15.09 -17.27 13.71
C GLU A 111 -15.35 -17.10 12.20
N VAL A 112 -16.12 -18.00 11.57
CA VAL A 112 -16.62 -17.82 10.19
C VAL A 112 -17.70 -16.72 10.05
N ASN A 113 -17.61 -15.67 10.89
CA ASN A 113 -18.18 -14.35 10.67
C ASN A 113 -17.12 -13.31 10.22
N ASP A 114 -15.88 -13.73 9.90
CA ASP A 114 -14.83 -12.93 9.23
C ASP A 114 -15.17 -12.43 7.81
N LEU A 115 -16.45 -12.28 7.52
CA LEU A 115 -16.96 -11.45 6.43
C LEU A 115 -16.87 -9.95 6.75
N ASP A 116 -16.57 -9.58 8.00
CA ASP A 116 -16.22 -8.20 8.39
C ASP A 116 -14.74 -7.85 8.09
N ASP A 117 -13.81 -8.80 7.96
CA ASP A 117 -12.41 -8.51 7.59
C ASP A 117 -12.23 -8.23 6.08
N PHE A 118 -13.21 -8.64 5.25
CA PHE A 118 -13.35 -8.14 3.88
C PHE A 118 -13.84 -6.67 3.80
N ASN A 119 -14.18 -6.05 4.94
CA ASN A 119 -14.37 -4.61 5.09
C ASN A 119 -13.17 -3.96 5.80
N LYS A 120 -11.94 -4.21 5.33
CA LYS A 120 -10.88 -3.19 5.39
C LYS A 120 -11.33 -1.97 4.60
N VAL A 121 -12.11 -1.09 5.25
CA VAL A 121 -12.65 0.11 4.63
C VAL A 121 -11.54 1.15 4.57
N ASN A 122 -10.74 1.02 3.50
CA ASN A 122 -9.61 1.89 3.18
C ASN A 122 -10.03 3.36 3.34
N ALA A 123 -9.28 4.07 4.17
CA ALA A 123 -9.51 5.48 4.48
C ALA A 123 -8.51 6.32 3.67
N TRP A 124 -9.03 7.35 3.01
CA TRP A 124 -8.28 8.13 2.03
C TRP A 124 -8.37 9.62 2.34
N ARG A 125 -7.37 10.40 1.96
CA ARG A 125 -7.51 11.86 1.87
C ARG A 125 -7.53 12.26 0.40
N PHE A 126 -8.57 12.99 0.02
CA PHE A 126 -8.77 13.44 -1.36
C PHE A 126 -8.17 14.83 -1.54
N TYR A 127 -7.18 15.00 -2.40
CA TYR A 127 -6.45 16.25 -2.62
C TYR A 127 -6.97 17.02 -3.84
N SER A 128 -7.27 18.31 -3.66
CA SER A 128 -7.68 19.20 -4.75
C SER A 128 -6.52 19.50 -5.71
N ALA A 129 -6.81 20.15 -6.86
CA ALA A 129 -5.77 20.67 -7.76
C ALA A 129 -4.77 21.66 -7.13
N GLN A 130 -5.05 22.20 -5.93
CA GLN A 130 -4.15 23.09 -5.18
C GLN A 130 -3.47 22.38 -4.01
N ASP A 131 -3.54 21.05 -3.98
CA ASP A 131 -2.94 20.19 -2.96
C ASP A 131 -3.48 20.42 -1.54
N TYR A 132 -4.79 20.71 -1.46
CA TYR A 132 -5.51 20.80 -0.20
C TYR A 132 -6.44 19.59 -0.01
N PRO A 133 -6.41 18.89 1.14
CA PRO A 133 -7.33 17.79 1.39
C PRO A 133 -8.78 18.26 1.54
N LEU A 134 -9.70 17.43 1.05
CA LEU A 134 -11.12 17.48 1.36
C LEU A 134 -11.31 17.24 2.86
N SER A 135 -11.75 18.25 3.59
CA SER A 135 -12.02 18.16 5.02
C SER A 135 -13.44 18.56 5.36
N GLU A 136 -13.97 18.05 6.47
CA GLU A 136 -15.27 18.47 7.01
C GLU A 136 -15.16 19.28 8.30
N SER A 137 -16.09 20.20 8.53
CA SER A 137 -16.27 20.81 9.84
C SER A 137 -17.68 21.37 10.00
N ASN A 138 -18.34 21.04 11.11
CA ASN A 138 -19.71 21.51 11.40
C ASN A 138 -20.66 21.26 10.22
N SER A 139 -20.61 20.05 9.65
CA SER A 139 -21.32 19.61 8.45
C SER A 139 -20.98 20.33 7.14
N ASN A 140 -20.08 21.31 7.13
CA ASN A 140 -19.60 21.94 5.89
C ASN A 140 -18.36 21.20 5.37
N LEU A 141 -18.08 21.31 4.07
CA LEU A 141 -16.89 20.75 3.43
C LEU A 141 -15.93 21.87 3.01
N PHE A 142 -14.63 21.58 3.06
CA PHE A 142 -13.57 22.53 2.77
C PHE A 142 -12.42 21.88 1.99
N ALA A 143 -11.68 22.68 1.24
CA ALA A 143 -10.40 22.33 0.63
C ALA A 143 -9.38 23.35 1.14
N ASN A 144 -8.74 23.02 2.25
CA ASN A 144 -7.88 23.93 3.00
C ASN A 144 -6.61 23.23 3.49
N VAL A 145 -5.70 23.97 4.14
CA VAL A 145 -4.46 23.43 4.71
C VAL A 145 -4.73 22.16 5.54
N LYS A 146 -3.95 21.09 5.27
CA LYS A 146 -3.99 19.81 5.99
C LYS A 146 -3.92 20.05 7.50
N THR A 147 -4.85 19.45 8.24
CA THR A 147 -5.00 19.64 9.69
C THR A 147 -4.48 18.46 10.50
N HIS A 148 -4.10 17.36 9.84
CA HIS A 148 -3.72 16.08 10.47
C HIS A 148 -4.81 15.55 11.41
N SER A 149 -6.08 15.81 11.07
CA SER A 149 -7.23 15.36 11.85
C SER A 149 -8.05 14.32 11.10
N SER A 150 -8.86 13.55 11.83
CA SER A 150 -9.80 12.58 11.24
C SER A 150 -10.86 13.22 10.33
N ASN A 151 -10.99 14.55 10.33
CA ASN A 151 -11.86 15.30 9.44
C ASN A 151 -11.34 15.36 8.00
N ASP A 152 -10.03 15.19 7.78
CA ASP A 152 -9.38 15.21 6.46
C ASP A 152 -9.47 13.83 5.75
N TRP A 153 -9.93 12.79 6.46
CA TRP A 153 -9.95 11.39 6.02
C TRP A 153 -11.38 10.88 5.74
N TRP A 154 -11.51 10.04 4.70
CA TRP A 154 -12.78 9.57 4.16
C TRP A 154 -12.75 8.07 3.85
N GLN A 155 -13.76 7.35 4.32
CA GLN A 155 -14.00 5.96 3.94
C GLN A 155 -14.93 5.89 2.75
N TYR A 156 -14.48 5.28 1.65
CA TYR A 156 -15.31 5.05 0.47
C TYR A 156 -15.80 3.61 0.43
N ASN A 157 -17.11 3.41 0.62
CA ASN A 157 -17.73 2.11 0.43
C ASN A 157 -18.21 1.98 -1.03
N ILE A 158 -17.50 1.20 -1.84
CA ILE A 158 -17.80 1.03 -3.28
C ILE A 158 -19.17 0.37 -3.54
N HIS A 159 -19.66 -0.46 -2.63
CA HIS A 159 -20.94 -1.17 -2.78
C HIS A 159 -22.14 -0.26 -2.50
N THR A 160 -22.08 0.58 -1.46
CA THR A 160 -23.13 1.57 -1.16
C THR A 160 -22.96 2.88 -1.94
N ARG A 161 -21.76 3.12 -2.50
CA ARG A 161 -21.29 4.36 -3.13
C ARG A 161 -21.20 5.54 -2.16
N GLN A 162 -21.02 5.28 -0.87
CA GLN A 162 -21.01 6.32 0.16
C GLN A 162 -19.58 6.72 0.54
N LEU A 163 -19.35 8.03 0.67
CA LEU A 163 -18.16 8.61 1.28
C LEU A 163 -18.49 9.00 2.73
N GLN A 164 -17.98 8.23 3.70
CA GLN A 164 -18.16 8.43 5.14
C GLN A 164 -16.99 9.23 5.70
N SER A 165 -17.24 10.22 6.56
CA SER A 165 -16.15 10.94 7.24
C SER A 165 -15.55 10.10 8.36
N ARG A 166 -14.22 9.99 8.43
CA ARG A 166 -13.54 9.26 9.52
C ARG A 166 -13.72 9.93 10.88
N SER A 167 -14.01 11.24 10.94
CA SER A 167 -14.33 11.95 12.19
C SER A 167 -15.63 11.45 12.83
N ASN A 168 -16.56 10.95 12.01
CA ASN A 168 -17.81 10.33 12.45
C ASN A 168 -18.39 9.47 11.32
N LEU A 169 -18.18 8.15 11.39
CA LEU A 169 -18.62 7.18 10.37
C LEU A 169 -20.15 7.13 10.16
N ASN A 170 -20.94 7.74 11.06
CA ASN A 170 -22.38 7.91 10.86
C ASN A 170 -22.73 9.04 9.89
N ASN A 171 -21.77 9.88 9.48
CA ASN A 171 -21.98 11.01 8.57
C ASN A 171 -21.37 10.73 7.20
N CYS A 172 -22.19 10.88 6.17
CA CYS A 172 -21.86 10.67 4.77
C CYS A 172 -21.86 12.01 4.01
N LEU A 173 -21.05 12.12 2.97
CA LEU A 173 -21.13 13.21 2.00
C LEU A 173 -22.49 13.16 1.29
N ASP A 174 -23.29 14.24 1.36
CA ASP A 174 -24.67 14.30 0.85
C ASP A 174 -24.82 15.53 -0.06
N ALA A 175 -25.27 15.31 -1.31
CA ALA A 175 -25.63 16.37 -2.24
C ALA A 175 -27.16 16.56 -2.27
N TYR A 176 -27.64 17.57 -1.55
CA TYR A 176 -29.08 17.84 -1.40
C TYR A 176 -29.54 19.01 -2.28
N LEU A 177 -30.78 18.90 -2.79
CA LEU A 177 -31.41 19.96 -3.56
C LEU A 177 -32.04 21.01 -2.62
N LYS A 178 -31.69 22.28 -2.81
CA LYS A 178 -32.29 23.42 -2.12
C LYS A 178 -32.39 24.63 -3.04
N ASP A 179 -33.57 25.24 -3.08
CA ASP A 179 -33.86 26.43 -3.89
C ASP A 179 -33.54 26.24 -5.39
N GLY A 180 -33.65 25.01 -5.89
CA GLY A 180 -33.36 24.64 -7.28
C GLY A 180 -31.88 24.40 -7.62
N LYS A 181 -30.96 24.54 -6.64
CA LYS A 181 -29.53 24.22 -6.79
C LYS A 181 -29.14 23.07 -5.87
N TYR A 182 -28.17 22.25 -6.28
CA TYR A 182 -27.53 21.29 -5.38
C TYR A 182 -26.52 21.97 -4.46
N TRP A 183 -26.47 21.49 -3.22
CA TRP A 183 -25.54 21.89 -2.16
C TRP A 183 -24.93 20.63 -1.55
N VAL A 184 -23.72 20.72 -1.03
CA VAL A 184 -23.04 19.60 -0.37
C VAL A 184 -22.82 19.87 1.11
N HIS A 185 -23.03 18.84 1.93
CA HIS A 185 -22.78 18.84 3.37
C HIS A 185 -22.48 17.41 3.85
N THR A 186 -22.07 17.23 5.11
CA THR A 186 -22.11 15.89 5.74
C THR A 186 -23.43 15.69 6.45
N TRP A 187 -24.02 14.51 6.30
CA TRP A 187 -25.36 14.18 6.80
C TRP A 187 -25.46 12.71 7.24
N PRO A 188 -26.33 12.34 8.20
CA PRO A 188 -26.46 10.95 8.64
C PRO A 188 -26.64 9.94 7.51
N CYS A 189 -25.75 8.95 7.49
CA CYS A 189 -25.65 7.91 6.49
C CYS A 189 -26.92 7.05 6.39
N ARG A 190 -27.40 6.84 5.15
CA ARG A 190 -28.50 5.92 4.84
C ARG A 190 -28.25 5.31 3.46
N SER A 191 -28.07 4.00 3.38
CA SER A 191 -27.79 3.27 2.12
C SER A 191 -28.87 3.45 1.03
N THR A 192 -30.09 3.80 1.42
CA THR A 192 -31.22 4.11 0.52
C THR A 192 -31.29 5.59 0.08
N ASN A 193 -30.48 6.48 0.64
CA ASN A 193 -30.47 7.90 0.27
C ASN A 193 -29.68 8.11 -1.03
N GLY A 194 -30.39 8.50 -2.10
CA GLY A 194 -29.78 8.76 -3.40
C GLY A 194 -28.79 9.92 -3.42
N ASN A 195 -28.92 10.89 -2.50
CA ASN A 195 -28.03 12.05 -2.39
C ASN A 195 -26.63 11.70 -1.84
N GLN A 196 -26.47 10.51 -1.26
CA GLN A 196 -25.21 10.09 -0.61
C GLN A 196 -24.39 9.16 -1.50
N LYS A 197 -24.75 9.06 -2.78
CA LYS A 197 -24.14 8.13 -3.73
C LYS A 197 -23.20 8.90 -4.65
N TRP A 198 -21.94 8.52 -4.61
CA TRP A 198 -20.85 9.13 -5.33
C TRP A 198 -20.07 8.04 -6.06
N HIS A 199 -19.81 8.29 -7.34
CA HIS A 199 -18.83 7.55 -8.10
C HIS A 199 -17.50 8.29 -7.99
N VAL A 200 -16.57 7.70 -7.24
CA VAL A 200 -15.17 8.16 -7.19
C VAL A 200 -14.46 7.57 -8.39
N ASP A 201 -14.10 8.42 -9.34
CA ASP A 201 -13.36 8.06 -10.54
C ASP A 201 -11.87 8.36 -10.30
N PHE A 202 -11.12 7.32 -9.91
CA PHE A 202 -9.69 7.45 -9.58
C PHE A 202 -8.83 7.74 -10.82
N ALA A 203 -9.20 7.22 -11.99
CA ALA A 203 -8.43 7.39 -13.22
C ALA A 203 -8.60 8.78 -13.86
N ASP A 204 -9.80 9.36 -13.78
CA ASP A 204 -10.11 10.73 -14.20
C ASP A 204 -10.12 11.70 -13.00
N HIS A 205 -9.55 11.32 -11.84
CA HIS A 205 -9.41 12.13 -10.63
C HIS A 205 -10.64 12.99 -10.31
N ARG A 206 -11.84 12.41 -10.27
CA ARG A 206 -13.11 13.16 -10.14
C ARG A 206 -14.14 12.46 -9.28
N ILE A 207 -14.69 13.18 -8.30
CA ILE A 207 -15.78 12.71 -7.45
C ILE A 207 -17.11 13.17 -8.07
N LYS A 208 -17.75 12.25 -8.81
CA LYS A 208 -19.00 12.44 -9.56
C LYS A 208 -20.17 11.98 -8.68
N HIS A 209 -21.27 12.71 -8.65
CA HIS A 209 -22.47 12.25 -7.96
C HIS A 209 -23.22 11.21 -8.82
N ASP A 210 -23.74 10.16 -8.20
CA ASP A 210 -24.18 8.94 -8.89
C ASP A 210 -25.65 8.96 -9.34
N THR A 211 -26.52 9.71 -8.65
CA THR A 211 -27.97 9.74 -8.96
C THR A 211 -28.45 11.07 -9.57
N HIS A 212 -27.96 12.21 -9.08
CA HIS A 212 -28.12 13.52 -9.72
C HIS A 212 -27.20 13.64 -10.95
N PRO A 213 -27.75 13.88 -12.16
CA PRO A 213 -26.95 13.95 -13.38
C PRO A 213 -26.12 15.24 -13.43
N ASN A 214 -24.88 15.12 -13.94
CA ASN A 214 -23.96 16.25 -14.14
C ASN A 214 -23.67 17.07 -12.86
N VAL A 215 -23.46 16.40 -11.73
CA VAL A 215 -23.08 17.03 -10.46
C VAL A 215 -21.73 16.46 -10.01
N CYS A 216 -20.73 17.32 -9.84
CA CYS A 216 -19.37 16.97 -9.44
C CYS A 216 -18.92 17.79 -8.23
N LEU A 217 -18.07 17.20 -7.39
CA LEU A 217 -17.45 17.89 -6.25
C LEU A 217 -16.43 18.93 -6.75
N ASP A 218 -16.50 20.16 -6.25
CA ASP A 218 -15.77 21.31 -6.80
C ASP A 218 -15.15 22.15 -5.66
N ALA A 219 -13.83 22.38 -5.72
CA ALA A 219 -13.06 23.19 -4.79
C ALA A 219 -12.55 24.45 -5.49
N ASP A 220 -13.30 25.54 -5.41
CA ASP A 220 -12.90 26.83 -5.98
C ASP A 220 -11.78 27.48 -5.14
N PRO A 221 -10.54 27.60 -5.66
CA PRO A 221 -9.45 28.22 -4.92
C PRO A 221 -9.57 29.74 -4.80
N THR A 222 -10.60 30.35 -5.40
CA THR A 222 -10.93 31.77 -5.25
C THR A 222 -11.99 32.02 -4.17
N ASP A 223 -12.66 30.98 -3.64
CA ASP A 223 -13.54 31.15 -2.47
C ASP A 223 -12.71 31.51 -1.22
N PRO A 224 -12.89 32.70 -0.62
CA PRO A 224 -12.18 33.09 0.59
C PRO A 224 -12.54 32.23 1.82
N GLN A 225 -13.65 31.49 1.78
CA GLN A 225 -14.02 30.52 2.82
C GLN A 225 -13.44 29.13 2.60
N ARG A 226 -12.75 28.88 1.47
CA ARG A 226 -12.23 27.56 1.07
C ARG A 226 -13.30 26.46 1.05
N LYS A 227 -14.58 26.79 0.82
CA LYS A 227 -15.63 25.78 0.84
C LYS A 227 -15.60 24.93 -0.41
N VAL A 228 -15.82 23.64 -0.20
CA VAL A 228 -16.15 22.72 -1.27
C VAL A 228 -17.63 22.84 -1.56
N GLN A 229 -17.95 22.89 -2.84
CA GLN A 229 -19.30 22.97 -3.38
C GLN A 229 -19.54 21.79 -4.33
N VAL A 230 -20.69 21.83 -5.00
CA VAL A 230 -20.93 21.01 -6.19
C VAL A 230 -21.24 21.90 -7.38
N TRP A 231 -20.79 21.46 -8.56
CA TRP A 231 -20.96 22.17 -9.81
C TRP A 231 -21.26 21.20 -10.97
N GLU A 232 -21.56 21.75 -12.16
CA GLU A 232 -21.64 20.97 -13.39
C GLU A 232 -20.30 20.30 -13.70
N CYS A 233 -20.32 19.02 -14.07
CA CYS A 233 -19.10 18.27 -14.37
C CYS A 233 -18.44 18.78 -15.66
N HIS A 234 -17.15 19.06 -15.60
CA HIS A 234 -16.37 19.51 -16.75
C HIS A 234 -15.04 18.74 -16.88
N PRO A 235 -14.49 18.61 -18.10
CA PRO A 235 -13.11 18.18 -18.31
C PRO A 235 -12.10 19.06 -17.56
N HIS A 236 -10.97 18.49 -17.14
CA HIS A 236 -9.96 19.18 -16.33
C HIS A 236 -9.17 20.28 -17.08
N ASP A 237 -9.18 20.29 -18.41
CA ASP A 237 -8.70 21.43 -19.19
C ASP A 237 -9.63 22.66 -19.06
N VAL A 238 -10.93 22.43 -18.82
CA VAL A 238 -11.95 23.46 -18.61
C VAL A 238 -12.08 23.86 -17.13
N ASN A 239 -12.15 22.90 -16.20
CA ASN A 239 -12.29 23.18 -14.76
C ASN A 239 -11.40 22.27 -13.89
N LYS A 240 -10.26 22.80 -13.46
CA LYS A 240 -9.34 22.08 -12.54
C LYS A 240 -9.83 22.02 -11.10
N ASN A 241 -10.88 22.76 -10.73
CA ASN A 241 -11.43 22.74 -9.37
C ASN A 241 -12.12 21.41 -9.03
N GLN A 242 -12.36 20.55 -10.03
CA GLN A 242 -12.98 19.22 -9.90
C GLN A 242 -11.98 18.07 -9.88
N TYR A 243 -10.68 18.38 -9.86
CA TYR A 243 -9.61 17.41 -9.69
C TYR A 243 -9.51 16.99 -8.22
N TRP A 244 -9.62 15.69 -7.97
CA TRP A 244 -9.54 15.04 -6.67
C TRP A 244 -8.74 13.74 -6.80
N SER A 245 -7.46 13.78 -6.43
CA SER A 245 -6.59 12.60 -6.35
C SER A 245 -6.55 12.03 -4.93
N LEU A 246 -6.02 10.83 -4.77
CA LEU A 246 -5.73 10.26 -3.45
C LEU A 246 -4.48 10.88 -2.80
N ASN A 247 -4.25 10.52 -1.55
CA ASN A 247 -3.03 10.84 -0.80
C ASN A 247 -1.82 10.04 -1.28
N GLU A 248 -2.03 8.86 -1.86
CA GLU A 248 -1.00 8.01 -2.45
C GLU A 248 -1.56 7.31 -3.69
N GLU A 249 -0.83 7.41 -4.81
CA GLU A 249 -1.22 6.87 -6.12
C GLU A 249 0.02 6.31 -6.82
N THR A 250 -0.04 5.07 -7.28
CA THR A 250 0.97 4.49 -8.17
C THR A 250 0.71 5.00 -9.57
N ILE A 251 1.70 5.66 -10.16
CA ILE A 251 1.57 6.38 -11.43
C ILE A 251 2.80 6.17 -12.32
N HIS A 252 2.58 6.37 -13.61
CA HIS A 252 3.65 6.45 -14.62
C HIS A 252 3.98 7.92 -14.91
N PHE A 253 5.25 8.31 -14.85
CA PHE A 253 5.69 9.65 -15.29
C PHE A 253 6.12 9.64 -16.76
N LYS A 254 5.30 10.23 -17.64
CA LYS A 254 5.49 10.18 -19.10
C LYS A 254 5.94 11.51 -19.73
N ARG A 255 6.93 11.49 -20.64
CA ARG A 255 7.31 12.63 -21.50
C ARG A 255 7.69 12.15 -22.91
N ASN A 256 7.00 12.67 -23.93
CA ASN A 256 7.24 12.35 -25.35
C ASN A 256 7.31 10.84 -25.65
N ASP A 257 6.33 10.08 -25.13
CA ASP A 257 6.24 8.62 -25.23
C ASP A 257 7.32 7.79 -24.51
N LEU A 258 8.20 8.46 -23.76
CA LEU A 258 9.11 7.84 -22.81
C LEU A 258 8.55 7.92 -21.37
N TYR A 259 8.95 6.95 -20.54
CA TYR A 259 8.49 6.70 -19.18
C TYR A 259 9.67 6.79 -18.22
N LEU A 260 9.52 7.51 -17.11
CA LEU A 260 10.54 7.56 -16.06
C LEU A 260 10.75 6.14 -15.53
N THR A 261 11.99 5.66 -15.64
CA THR A 261 12.38 4.27 -15.38
C THR A 261 13.49 4.27 -14.33
N ASN A 262 13.35 3.44 -13.30
CA ASN A 262 14.44 3.07 -12.41
C ASN A 262 15.37 2.10 -13.17
N THR A 263 16.64 2.45 -13.36
CA THR A 263 17.56 1.70 -14.24
C THR A 263 18.74 1.07 -13.53
N GLU A 264 18.93 1.36 -12.25
CA GLU A 264 19.96 0.75 -11.40
C GLU A 264 19.48 0.75 -9.95
N HIS A 265 19.24 -0.43 -9.39
CA HIS A 265 18.75 -0.60 -8.02
C HIS A 265 19.93 -0.59 -7.03
N GLY A 266 19.78 0.09 -5.89
CA GLY A 266 20.79 0.12 -4.83
C GLY A 266 20.68 1.33 -3.91
N ASN A 267 21.64 1.49 -2.99
CA ASN A 267 21.65 2.57 -1.98
C ASN A 267 21.45 3.99 -2.57
N THR A 268 21.89 4.19 -3.81
CA THR A 268 21.49 5.28 -4.69
C THR A 268 21.41 4.72 -6.11
N GLY A 269 20.28 4.88 -6.78
CA GLY A 269 20.03 4.33 -8.10
C GLY A 269 19.96 5.38 -9.20
N ASP A 270 20.22 4.97 -10.43
CA ASP A 270 20.19 5.81 -11.62
C ASP A 270 18.84 5.69 -12.33
N ILE A 271 18.32 6.82 -12.81
CA ILE A 271 17.03 6.91 -13.53
C ILE A 271 17.21 7.51 -14.93
N SER A 272 16.37 7.09 -15.87
CA SER A 272 16.23 7.66 -17.22
C SER A 272 14.77 7.68 -17.67
N PHE A 273 14.48 8.32 -18.80
CA PHE A 273 13.20 8.11 -19.50
C PHE A 273 13.40 7.12 -20.65
N GLU A 274 12.85 5.93 -20.54
CA GLU A 274 12.93 4.86 -21.55
C GLU A 274 11.58 4.62 -22.25
N TRP A 275 11.55 3.77 -23.27
CA TRP A 275 10.29 3.31 -23.85
C TRP A 275 9.50 2.48 -22.84
N LEU A 276 8.18 2.40 -23.02
CA LEU A 276 7.31 1.52 -22.23
C LEU A 276 7.89 0.08 -22.24
N LEU A 277 8.20 -0.44 -21.05
CA LEU A 277 8.67 -1.81 -20.89
C LEU A 277 7.53 -2.79 -21.17
N PRO A 278 7.83 -4.01 -21.67
CA PRO A 278 6.82 -5.05 -21.78
C PRO A 278 6.27 -5.39 -20.40
N GLU A 279 4.94 -5.53 -20.28
CA GLU A 279 4.29 -6.20 -19.15
C GLU A 279 4.78 -7.66 -19.15
N ASP A 280 5.78 -7.98 -18.33
CA ASP A 280 6.42 -9.30 -18.33
C ASP A 280 5.59 -10.31 -17.52
N THR A 281 5.78 -11.59 -17.82
CA THR A 281 5.01 -12.70 -17.24
C THR A 281 5.90 -13.71 -16.51
N GLY A 282 7.14 -13.31 -16.19
CA GLY A 282 8.11 -14.09 -15.43
C GLY A 282 8.50 -13.44 -14.09
N ASP A 283 9.39 -14.09 -13.35
CA ASP A 283 9.73 -13.80 -11.94
C ASP A 283 10.36 -12.41 -11.66
N TRP A 284 10.53 -11.55 -12.67
CA TRP A 284 11.06 -10.19 -12.55
C TRP A 284 10.08 -9.21 -13.20
N ASN A 285 9.27 -8.56 -12.36
CA ASN A 285 8.26 -7.57 -12.74
C ASN A 285 8.91 -6.25 -13.19
N GLN A 286 9.58 -6.26 -14.35
CA GLN A 286 10.26 -5.10 -14.96
C GLN A 286 9.31 -3.92 -15.26
N ASP A 287 8.00 -4.15 -15.29
CA ASP A 287 6.99 -3.09 -15.37
C ASP A 287 7.05 -2.16 -14.14
N ARG A 288 7.41 -2.68 -12.95
CA ARG A 288 7.56 -1.90 -11.71
C ARG A 288 8.64 -0.83 -11.78
N ASP A 289 9.66 -1.02 -12.63
CA ASP A 289 10.70 -0.02 -12.87
C ASP A 289 10.13 1.30 -13.41
N GLN A 290 8.94 1.26 -14.00
CA GLN A 290 8.23 2.43 -14.55
C GLN A 290 7.04 2.88 -13.69
N GLU A 291 6.79 2.21 -12.56
CA GLU A 291 5.74 2.52 -11.61
C GLU A 291 6.29 3.28 -10.39
N TRP A 292 5.61 4.37 -10.05
CA TRP A 292 6.06 5.28 -9.01
C TRP A 292 4.90 5.63 -8.07
N ASP A 293 5.03 5.31 -6.80
CA ASP A 293 4.11 5.74 -5.76
C ASP A 293 4.34 7.21 -5.41
N TYR A 294 3.42 8.07 -5.84
CA TYR A 294 3.41 9.47 -5.45
C TYR A 294 2.56 9.68 -4.21
N ASN A 295 3.22 9.96 -3.08
CA ASN A 295 2.59 10.27 -1.82
C ASN A 295 2.59 11.80 -1.57
N ARG A 296 1.38 12.38 -1.49
CA ARG A 296 1.14 13.82 -1.26
C ARG A 296 1.30 14.27 0.18
N ASP A 297 1.41 13.33 1.13
CA ASP A 297 1.53 13.64 2.54
C ASP A 297 2.93 13.96 2.98
N PHE A 298 3.88 13.21 2.43
CA PHE A 298 5.30 13.41 2.63
C PHE A 298 5.94 14.17 1.47
N HIS A 299 5.16 14.44 0.41
CA HIS A 299 5.60 14.99 -0.88
C HIS A 299 6.75 14.19 -1.46
N GLN A 300 6.62 12.86 -1.48
CA GLN A 300 7.66 11.94 -1.95
C GLN A 300 7.14 11.14 -3.13
N VAL A 301 8.07 10.78 -4.03
CA VAL A 301 7.84 9.88 -5.15
C VAL A 301 8.76 8.69 -4.92
N ARG A 302 8.18 7.53 -4.60
CA ARG A 302 8.88 6.27 -4.33
C ARG A 302 8.79 5.38 -5.58
N SER A 303 9.87 4.69 -5.92
CA SER A 303 9.88 3.63 -6.93
C SER A 303 9.09 2.44 -6.37
N ASP A 304 8.07 1.95 -7.09
CA ASP A 304 7.30 0.77 -6.64
C ASP A 304 8.19 -0.47 -6.60
N ASP A 305 9.26 -0.54 -7.40
CA ASP A 305 10.15 -1.70 -7.44
C ASP A 305 10.95 -1.93 -6.15
N ASP A 306 11.75 -0.93 -5.76
CA ASP A 306 12.81 -1.04 -4.75
C ASP A 306 12.58 -0.20 -3.48
N ASP A 307 11.47 0.54 -3.39
CA ASP A 307 11.12 1.48 -2.32
C ASP A 307 12.07 2.70 -2.15
N TYR A 308 12.89 3.04 -3.16
CA TYR A 308 13.74 4.24 -3.11
C TYR A 308 13.01 5.49 -3.63
N CYS A 309 13.30 6.65 -3.03
CA CYS A 309 12.65 7.92 -3.36
C CYS A 309 13.44 8.72 -4.40
N LEU A 310 12.74 9.45 -5.28
CA LEU A 310 13.36 10.46 -6.14
C LEU A 310 14.09 11.52 -5.30
N ASP A 311 15.36 11.76 -5.62
CA ASP A 311 16.30 12.63 -4.90
C ASP A 311 16.97 13.60 -5.89
N ALA A 312 16.83 14.89 -5.61
CA ALA A 312 17.50 15.98 -6.29
C ALA A 312 18.94 16.19 -5.76
N TYR A 313 19.92 15.55 -6.42
CA TYR A 313 21.31 15.59 -5.99
C TYR A 313 22.23 16.28 -7.00
N ASN A 314 22.86 17.39 -6.59
CA ASN A 314 23.83 18.16 -7.38
C ASN A 314 23.35 18.57 -8.79
N GLY A 315 22.04 18.83 -8.94
CA GLY A 315 21.42 19.21 -10.22
C GLY A 315 21.04 18.04 -11.13
N ARG A 316 21.30 16.79 -10.72
CA ARG A 316 20.75 15.57 -11.32
C ARG A 316 19.59 15.05 -10.45
N VAL A 317 18.67 14.30 -11.03
CA VAL A 317 17.70 13.49 -10.27
C VAL A 317 18.10 12.01 -10.35
N ARG A 318 17.96 11.30 -9.23
CA ARG A 318 18.32 9.90 -9.01
C ARG A 318 17.33 9.27 -8.02
N THR A 319 17.47 7.99 -7.68
CA THR A 319 16.83 7.43 -6.48
C THR A 319 17.80 7.41 -5.29
N SER A 320 17.27 7.59 -4.08
CA SER A 320 17.99 7.37 -2.81
C SER A 320 17.03 6.98 -1.69
N ARG A 321 17.55 6.41 -0.59
CA ARG A 321 16.71 5.84 0.48
C ARG A 321 15.73 6.90 1.00
N CYS A 322 14.44 6.57 1.04
CA CYS A 322 13.40 7.50 1.47
C CYS A 322 13.65 8.07 2.88
N SER A 323 13.45 9.38 3.03
CA SER A 323 13.54 10.12 4.29
C SER A 323 12.50 11.24 4.32
N HIS A 324 11.56 11.17 5.26
CA HIS A 324 10.51 12.19 5.39
C HIS A 324 11.05 13.59 5.76
N THR A 325 12.30 13.70 6.20
CA THR A 325 12.98 14.97 6.55
C THR A 325 14.00 15.44 5.51
N ASP A 326 14.22 14.70 4.41
CA ASP A 326 15.12 15.14 3.35
C ASP A 326 14.39 16.09 2.38
N GLU A 327 14.85 17.34 2.36
CA GLU A 327 14.35 18.43 1.53
C GLU A 327 14.68 18.25 0.03
N ASN A 328 15.60 17.34 -0.33
CA ASN A 328 15.92 16.96 -1.72
C ASN A 328 14.99 15.88 -2.27
N GLN A 329 14.14 15.28 -1.42
CA GLN A 329 13.15 14.28 -1.83
C GLN A 329 11.73 14.86 -1.90
N LYS A 330 11.59 16.19 -1.94
CA LYS A 330 10.31 16.90 -1.82
C LYS A 330 9.78 17.33 -3.18
N TRP A 331 8.79 16.59 -3.66
CA TRP A 331 8.19 16.72 -4.99
C TRP A 331 6.69 16.98 -4.90
N GLN A 332 6.20 17.89 -5.72
CA GLN A 332 4.78 18.21 -5.83
C GLN A 332 4.33 18.19 -7.30
N TYR A 333 3.26 17.45 -7.60
CA TYR A 333 2.62 17.50 -8.91
C TYR A 333 1.70 18.72 -9.03
N ASP A 334 2.06 19.66 -9.91
CA ASP A 334 1.26 20.83 -10.25
C ASP A 334 0.23 20.47 -11.35
N VAL A 335 -1.03 20.33 -10.93
CA VAL A 335 -2.19 20.00 -11.79
C VAL A 335 -2.52 21.11 -12.81
N TYR A 336 -2.04 22.34 -12.60
CA TYR A 336 -2.29 23.45 -13.53
C TYR A 336 -1.34 23.44 -14.74
N THR A 337 -0.15 22.87 -14.57
CA THR A 337 0.94 22.88 -15.56
C THR A 337 1.36 21.48 -16.01
N ASN A 338 0.85 20.43 -15.37
CA ASN A 338 1.24 19.04 -15.57
C ASN A 338 2.74 18.80 -15.35
N GLN A 339 3.30 19.36 -14.27
CA GLN A 339 4.72 19.27 -13.92
C GLN A 339 4.92 18.64 -12.56
N LEU A 340 5.84 17.69 -12.45
CA LEU A 340 6.44 17.33 -11.15
C LEU A 340 7.50 18.39 -10.81
N ARG A 341 7.32 19.09 -9.68
CA ARG A 341 8.16 20.20 -9.24
C ARG A 341 8.90 19.87 -7.96
N HIS A 342 10.12 20.37 -7.83
CA HIS A 342 10.86 20.27 -6.58
C HIS A 342 10.45 21.41 -5.63
N LEU A 343 10.06 21.07 -4.40
CA LEU A 343 9.47 22.02 -3.45
C LEU A 343 10.50 22.99 -2.86
N THR A 344 11.75 22.56 -2.67
CA THR A 344 12.79 23.39 -2.03
C THR A 344 13.67 24.13 -3.04
N HIS A 345 13.90 23.53 -4.21
CA HIS A 345 14.57 24.19 -5.34
C HIS A 345 13.55 24.98 -6.16
N ASN A 346 13.14 26.12 -5.61
CA ASN A 346 12.14 27.02 -6.18
C ASN A 346 12.36 27.27 -7.69
N ARG A 347 11.35 26.90 -8.49
CA ARG A 347 11.28 26.95 -9.98
C ARG A 347 11.98 25.82 -10.74
N SER A 348 12.57 24.84 -10.06
CA SER A 348 13.05 23.61 -10.68
C SER A 348 11.92 22.60 -10.88
N CYS A 349 11.90 21.96 -12.04
CA CYS A 349 10.92 20.95 -12.42
C CYS A 349 11.68 19.72 -12.92
N LEU A 350 11.12 18.52 -12.78
CA LEU A 350 11.73 17.32 -13.37
C LEU A 350 11.79 17.49 -14.90
N GLU A 351 13.01 17.63 -15.43
CA GLU A 351 13.22 17.89 -16.86
C GLU A 351 14.11 16.83 -17.53
N LEU A 352 13.83 16.55 -18.81
CA LEU A 352 14.72 15.82 -19.72
C LEU A 352 15.67 16.77 -20.44
N ASN A 353 16.98 16.53 -20.34
CA ASN A 353 17.98 17.35 -21.02
C ASN A 353 18.27 16.82 -22.43
N TYR A 354 17.90 17.58 -23.47
CA TYR A 354 18.22 17.20 -24.86
C TYR A 354 19.73 17.07 -25.14
N GLU A 355 20.58 17.77 -24.38
CA GLU A 355 22.04 17.76 -24.55
C GLU A 355 22.77 16.69 -23.70
N ALA A 356 22.16 16.21 -22.61
CA ALA A 356 22.74 15.18 -21.73
C ALA A 356 22.13 13.77 -21.92
N GLY A 357 21.13 13.62 -22.79
CA GLY A 357 20.46 12.34 -23.07
C GLY A 357 19.20 12.12 -22.22
N ALA A 358 18.78 10.87 -22.06
CA ALA A 358 17.54 10.51 -21.35
C ALA A 358 17.58 10.71 -19.82
N GLN A 359 18.65 11.30 -19.27
CA GLN A 359 18.82 11.48 -17.83
C GLN A 359 18.01 12.69 -17.30
N PRO A 360 17.21 12.53 -16.23
CA PRO A 360 16.45 13.61 -15.63
C PRO A 360 17.31 14.55 -14.77
N HIS A 361 16.90 15.82 -14.74
CA HIS A 361 17.55 16.91 -14.00
C HIS A 361 16.52 17.91 -13.45
N LEU A 362 17.01 18.93 -12.73
CA LEU A 362 16.23 20.00 -12.09
C LEU A 362 16.34 21.37 -12.78
#